data_AF-R7H7X3-F1
#
_entry.id   AF-R7H7X3-F1
#
_cell.length_a   1.000
_cell.length_b   1.000
_cell.length_c   1.000
_cell.angle_alpha   90.00
_cell.angle_beta   90.00
_cell.angle_gamma   90.00
#
_symmetry.space_group_name_H-M   'P 1'
#
loop_
_entity.id
_entity.type
_entity.pdbx_description
1 polymer ?
#
loop_
_entity_poly.entity_id
_entity_poly.type
_entity_poly.pdbx_seq_one_letter_code
_entity_poly.pdbx_strand_id
1 'polypeptide(L)'
;MDDELITVTVDRPIGSSHPDYPSLVYPVNYGYIEGVLTPGGEEQDAYIIGVDIPVDKFTGRKIAIIHRKDDVGDKWVVAPENMPYTKQQIEEMVYFQEQYYDSFVQMLNEEMWDACDAWENKLGYKVPRSMAKSLADGVFHVVVMIYTVTTDGRVLVTQRSQNKTNPLKWEVTGGSILAGETPQEGAVRELSEETGITAQTSDLVQLYEYADYRRHSIYHSYVYVTQPDTKVTLQEGETMNYRWLSYKEFVELVESDRFVPSEQERFCTNRAIIEKKLMSIKEFKEMSDI
;
A
#
# COMPACT_ATOMS: atom_id res chain seq x y z
N MET A 1 -8.19 1.92 13.96
CA MET A 1 -9.55 1.44 14.26
C MET A 1 -10.43 1.96 13.14
N ASP A 2 -10.55 1.25 12.02
CA ASP A 2 -11.49 1.56 10.93
C ASP A 2 -11.58 0.37 9.96
N ASP A 3 -11.68 -0.83 10.55
CA ASP A 3 -11.86 -2.10 9.83
C ASP A 3 -13.30 -2.60 9.98
N GLU A 4 -14.24 -1.67 10.03
CA GLU A 4 -15.65 -1.96 10.25
C GLU A 4 -16.30 -2.47 8.96
N LEU A 5 -16.82 -3.70 9.03
CA LEU A 5 -17.69 -4.25 8.00
C LEU A 5 -19.05 -3.59 8.09
N ILE A 6 -19.52 -3.07 6.96
CA ILE A 6 -20.77 -2.35 6.83
C ILE A 6 -21.71 -3.14 5.94
N THR A 7 -22.93 -3.35 6.43
CA THR A 7 -24.01 -3.92 5.63
C THR A 7 -24.82 -2.81 4.98
N VAL A 8 -24.86 -2.82 3.65
CA VAL A 8 -25.68 -1.93 2.82
C VAL A 8 -26.92 -2.69 2.37
N THR A 9 -28.10 -2.12 2.60
CA THR A 9 -29.37 -2.56 2.01
C THR A 9 -29.55 -1.83 0.69
N VAL A 10 -29.66 -2.59 -0.41
CA VAL A 10 -29.66 -2.06 -1.78
C VAL A 10 -31.08 -1.75 -2.23
N ASP A 11 -31.30 -0.50 -2.62
CA ASP A 11 -32.58 -0.04 -3.18
C ASP A 11 -32.43 0.48 -4.63
N ARG A 12 -31.20 0.60 -5.12
CA ARG A 12 -30.84 0.90 -6.52
C ARG A 12 -29.80 -0.13 -6.99
N PRO A 13 -30.23 -1.33 -7.41
CA PRO A 13 -29.30 -2.34 -7.91
C PRO A 13 -28.63 -1.87 -9.21
N ILE A 14 -27.44 -2.41 -9.49
CA ILE A 14 -26.73 -2.14 -10.74
C ILE A 14 -27.65 -2.39 -11.96
N GLY A 15 -27.63 -1.47 -12.92
CA GLY A 15 -28.48 -1.48 -14.11
C GLY A 15 -29.89 -0.91 -13.89
N SER A 16 -30.28 -0.54 -12.66
CA SER A 16 -31.54 0.18 -12.41
C SER A 16 -31.42 1.65 -12.81
N SER A 17 -32.56 2.28 -13.12
CA SER A 17 -32.65 3.71 -13.42
C SER A 17 -33.00 4.52 -12.17
N HIS A 18 -32.50 5.76 -12.09
CA HIS A 18 -32.91 6.70 -11.05
C HIS A 18 -34.42 6.99 -11.13
N PRO A 19 -35.15 7.02 -10.00
CA PRO A 19 -36.60 7.25 -9.97
C PRO A 19 -37.02 8.56 -10.67
N ASP A 20 -36.32 9.65 -10.38
CA ASP A 20 -36.62 10.98 -10.94
C ASP A 20 -35.90 11.27 -12.26
N TYR A 21 -34.88 10.48 -12.62
CA TYR A 21 -34.04 10.70 -13.80
C TYR A 21 -33.83 9.39 -14.56
N PRO A 22 -34.82 8.90 -15.34
CA PRO A 22 -34.75 7.57 -15.95
C PRO A 22 -33.55 7.31 -16.88
N SER A 23 -32.94 8.37 -17.42
CA SER A 23 -31.72 8.30 -18.24
C SER A 23 -30.45 8.05 -17.44
N LEU A 24 -30.48 8.27 -16.12
CA LEU A 24 -29.38 7.95 -15.21
C LEU A 24 -29.51 6.49 -14.79
N VAL A 25 -28.68 5.63 -15.40
CA VAL A 25 -28.61 4.21 -15.06
C VAL A 25 -27.44 3.99 -14.10
N TYR A 26 -27.67 3.29 -13.00
CA TYR A 26 -26.66 3.01 -11.98
C TYR A 26 -25.65 1.97 -12.50
N PRO A 27 -24.36 2.33 -12.69
CA PRO A 27 -23.31 1.40 -13.11
C PRO A 27 -22.74 0.59 -11.94
N VAL A 28 -23.19 0.88 -10.71
CA VAL A 28 -22.78 0.24 -9.46
C VAL A 28 -24.03 0.00 -8.60
N ASN A 29 -23.98 -0.90 -7.62
CA ASN A 29 -25.08 -1.03 -6.66
C ASN A 29 -25.08 0.17 -5.71
N TYR A 30 -26.26 0.67 -5.36
CA TYR A 30 -26.43 1.81 -4.44
C TYR A 30 -27.57 1.52 -3.45
N GLY A 31 -27.38 1.98 -2.22
CA GLY A 31 -28.32 1.74 -1.14
C GLY A 31 -27.99 2.54 0.10
N TYR A 32 -28.45 2.07 1.24
CA TYR A 32 -28.32 2.75 2.52
C TYR A 32 -27.92 1.80 3.65
N ILE A 33 -27.42 2.35 4.75
CA ILE A 33 -27.11 1.61 5.97
C ILE A 33 -28.28 1.75 6.95
N GLU A 34 -28.99 0.65 7.17
CA GLU A 34 -30.13 0.59 8.10
C GLU A 34 -29.74 1.09 9.50
N GLY A 35 -30.46 2.11 9.99
CA GLY A 35 -30.29 2.64 11.35
C GLY A 35 -29.12 3.60 11.56
N VAL A 36 -28.33 3.89 10.52
CA VAL A 36 -27.33 4.97 10.56
C VAL A 36 -27.92 6.19 9.86
N LEU A 37 -28.06 7.30 10.58
CA LEU A 37 -28.68 8.52 10.05
C LEU A 37 -27.65 9.60 9.75
N THR A 38 -27.86 10.32 8.66
CA THR A 38 -27.15 11.56 8.32
C THR A 38 -27.59 12.70 9.27
N PRO A 39 -26.86 13.83 9.32
CA PRO A 39 -27.32 15.02 10.04
C PRO A 39 -28.69 15.54 9.59
N GLY A 40 -29.13 15.20 8.36
CA GLY A 40 -30.45 15.52 7.84
C GLY A 40 -31.58 14.62 8.35
N GLY A 41 -31.26 13.55 9.08
CA GLY A 41 -32.22 12.57 9.59
C GLY A 41 -32.63 11.47 8.60
N GLU A 42 -32.00 11.45 7.42
CA GLU A 42 -32.14 10.40 6.41
C GLU A 42 -31.15 9.26 6.66
N GLU A 43 -31.38 8.07 6.12
CA GLU A 43 -30.41 6.97 6.24
C GLU A 43 -29.11 7.29 5.48
N GLN A 44 -27.99 6.77 5.99
CA GLN A 44 -26.68 6.98 5.41
C GLN A 44 -26.56 6.19 4.12
N ASP A 45 -26.44 6.89 3.00
CA ASP A 45 -26.29 6.30 1.68
C ASP A 45 -24.89 5.72 1.45
N ALA A 46 -24.82 4.71 0.58
CA ALA A 46 -23.57 4.08 0.15
C ALA A 46 -23.60 3.57 -1.30
N TYR A 47 -22.46 3.77 -1.97
CA TYR A 47 -22.08 3.07 -3.19
C TYR A 47 -21.43 1.72 -2.84
N ILE A 48 -21.77 0.67 -3.58
CA ILE A 48 -21.09 -0.62 -3.53
C ILE A 48 -20.32 -0.82 -4.84
N ILE A 49 -18.99 -0.90 -4.75
CA ILE A 49 -18.11 -1.12 -5.91
C ILE A 49 -17.48 -2.51 -5.86
N GLY A 50 -17.14 -3.07 -7.02
CA GLY A 50 -16.54 -4.42 -7.13
C GLY A 50 -17.53 -5.59 -7.03
N VAL A 51 -18.83 -5.30 -7.10
CA VAL A 51 -19.92 -6.28 -7.15
C VAL A 51 -20.71 -6.05 -8.42
N ASP A 52 -20.30 -6.73 -9.50
CA ASP A 52 -20.82 -6.50 -10.86
C ASP A 52 -22.13 -7.26 -11.16
N ILE A 53 -22.88 -7.60 -10.11
CA ILE A 53 -24.19 -8.25 -10.19
C ILE A 53 -25.19 -7.52 -9.27
N PRO A 54 -26.49 -7.48 -9.62
CA PRO A 54 -27.53 -7.00 -8.72
C PRO A 54 -27.57 -7.80 -7.42
N VAL A 55 -27.66 -7.12 -6.29
CA VAL A 55 -27.76 -7.71 -4.95
C VAL A 55 -28.79 -6.97 -4.10
N ASP A 56 -29.44 -7.66 -3.17
CA ASP A 56 -30.41 -7.05 -2.24
C ASP A 56 -29.73 -6.47 -0.99
N LYS A 57 -28.67 -7.13 -0.52
CA LYS A 57 -27.81 -6.68 0.59
C LYS A 57 -26.37 -7.04 0.29
N PHE A 58 -25.45 -6.20 0.73
CA PHE A 58 -24.00 -6.45 0.64
C PHE A 58 -23.32 -6.09 1.95
N THR A 59 -22.38 -6.92 2.39
CA THR A 59 -21.51 -6.60 3.53
C THR A 59 -20.08 -6.53 3.04
N GLY A 60 -19.42 -5.40 3.28
CA GLY A 60 -18.04 -5.16 2.87
C GLY A 60 -17.39 -4.07 3.70
N ARG A 61 -16.17 -3.68 3.33
CA ARG A 61 -15.42 -2.63 4.03
C ARG A 61 -15.79 -1.26 3.51
N LYS A 62 -15.95 -0.31 4.43
CA LYS A 62 -16.03 1.12 4.10
C LYS A 62 -14.63 1.64 3.75
N ILE A 63 -14.39 1.90 2.47
CA ILE A 63 -13.05 2.26 1.97
C ILE A 63 -12.88 3.77 1.74
N ALA A 64 -13.98 4.50 1.53
CA ALA A 64 -13.96 5.94 1.32
C ALA A 64 -15.25 6.60 1.77
N ILE A 65 -15.18 7.91 1.97
CA ILE A 65 -16.30 8.83 2.17
C ILE A 65 -16.26 9.86 1.04
N ILE A 66 -17.41 10.11 0.43
CA ILE A 66 -17.60 11.18 -0.55
C ILE A 66 -18.29 12.32 0.16
N HIS A 67 -17.60 13.44 0.28
CA HIS A 67 -18.13 14.65 0.87
C HIS A 67 -18.78 15.51 -0.20
N ARG A 68 -20.07 15.81 -0.07
CA ARG A 68 -20.78 16.78 -0.90
C ARG A 68 -20.85 18.10 -0.16
N LYS A 69 -20.38 19.19 -0.78
CA LYS A 69 -20.38 20.54 -0.16
C LYS A 69 -21.70 21.26 -0.32
N ASP A 70 -22.48 20.85 -1.31
CA ASP A 70 -23.74 21.46 -1.76
C ASP A 70 -24.96 20.59 -1.45
N ASP A 71 -24.80 19.49 -0.71
CA ASP A 71 -25.84 18.56 -0.32
C ASP A 71 -25.72 18.13 1.15
N VAL A 72 -26.80 17.61 1.73
CA VAL A 72 -26.79 17.12 3.11
C VAL A 72 -26.43 15.65 3.13
N GLY A 73 -25.35 15.33 3.84
CA GLY A 73 -24.94 13.96 4.11
C GLY A 73 -23.88 13.47 3.13
N ASP A 74 -22.81 12.95 3.71
CA ASP A 74 -21.77 12.26 2.96
C ASP A 74 -22.32 10.99 2.31
N LYS A 75 -21.63 10.45 1.29
CA LYS A 75 -21.91 9.12 0.75
C LYS A 75 -20.76 8.19 1.10
N TRP A 76 -21.06 6.96 1.52
CA TRP A 76 -20.01 5.97 1.81
C TRP A 76 -19.69 5.15 0.56
N VAL A 77 -18.47 4.64 0.49
CA VAL A 77 -18.06 3.69 -0.55
C VAL A 77 -17.67 2.40 0.13
N VAL A 78 -18.39 1.32 -0.20
CA VAL A 78 -18.23 -0.02 0.37
C VAL A 78 -17.75 -0.97 -0.71
N ALA A 79 -16.73 -1.79 -0.39
CA ALA A 79 -16.11 -2.72 -1.33
C ALA A 79 -15.80 -4.09 -0.68
N PRO A 80 -15.62 -5.16 -1.48
CA PRO A 80 -15.08 -6.42 -0.99
C PRO A 80 -13.72 -6.26 -0.30
N GLU A 81 -13.46 -7.03 0.76
CA GLU A 81 -12.31 -6.81 1.65
C GLU A 81 -10.94 -6.90 0.94
N ASN A 82 -10.82 -7.76 -0.07
CA ASN A 82 -9.55 -8.06 -0.73
C ASN A 82 -9.39 -7.32 -2.08
N MET A 83 -10.17 -6.27 -2.32
CA MET A 83 -10.14 -5.52 -3.57
C MET A 83 -9.78 -4.05 -3.30
N PRO A 84 -8.50 -3.66 -3.42
CA PRO A 84 -8.11 -2.27 -3.21
C PRO A 84 -8.53 -1.41 -4.39
N TYR A 85 -8.88 -0.18 -4.08
CA TYR A 85 -9.21 0.85 -5.06
C TYR A 85 -8.38 2.09 -4.81
N THR A 86 -7.86 2.66 -5.90
CA THR A 86 -7.31 4.01 -5.87
C THR A 86 -8.44 5.03 -5.80
N LYS A 87 -8.14 6.21 -5.24
CA LYS A 87 -9.09 7.35 -5.23
C LYS A 87 -9.65 7.66 -6.62
N GLN A 88 -8.79 7.67 -7.64
CA GLN A 88 -9.20 7.92 -9.03
C GLN A 88 -10.20 6.87 -9.54
N GLN A 89 -9.98 5.58 -9.25
CA GLN A 89 -10.92 4.53 -9.66
C GLN A 89 -12.29 4.70 -8.99
N ILE A 90 -12.31 5.09 -7.72
CA ILE A 90 -13.57 5.39 -7.02
C ILE A 90 -14.25 6.57 -7.69
N GLU A 91 -13.54 7.67 -7.90
CA GLU A 91 -14.04 8.89 -8.57
C GLU A 91 -14.66 8.56 -9.94
N GLU A 92 -13.99 7.75 -10.76
CA GLU A 92 -14.50 7.31 -12.07
C GLU A 92 -15.77 6.45 -11.96
N MET A 93 -15.84 5.53 -10.99
CA MET A 93 -16.99 4.64 -10.81
C MET A 93 -18.25 5.37 -10.32
N VAL A 94 -18.09 6.40 -9.48
CA VAL A 94 -19.21 7.17 -8.92
C VAL A 94 -19.54 8.43 -9.72
N TYR A 95 -18.70 8.79 -10.70
CA TYR A 95 -18.85 10.00 -11.52
C TYR A 95 -20.23 10.13 -12.16
N PHE A 96 -20.87 9.01 -12.55
CA PHE A 96 -22.19 9.03 -13.18
C PHE A 96 -23.21 9.87 -12.39
N GLN A 97 -23.15 9.83 -11.06
CA GLN A 97 -24.01 10.60 -10.16
C GLN A 97 -23.26 11.78 -9.54
N GLU A 98 -22.00 11.60 -9.15
CA GLU A 98 -21.22 12.64 -8.47
C GLU A 98 -20.86 13.84 -9.36
N GLN A 99 -20.91 13.71 -10.69
CA GLN A 99 -20.72 14.84 -11.62
C GLN A 99 -21.74 15.98 -11.45
N TYR A 100 -22.84 15.73 -10.74
CA TYR A 100 -23.91 16.71 -10.48
C TYR A 100 -23.78 17.42 -9.13
N TYR A 101 -22.73 17.14 -8.35
CA TYR A 101 -22.47 17.70 -7.03
C TYR A 101 -21.07 18.34 -6.95
N ASP A 102 -20.88 19.33 -6.06
CA ASP A 102 -19.54 19.75 -5.62
C ASP A 102 -19.05 18.77 -4.56
N SER A 103 -18.48 17.64 -5.02
CA SER A 103 -18.02 16.56 -4.15
C SER A 103 -16.54 16.21 -4.28
N PHE A 104 -15.98 15.58 -3.24
CA PHE A 104 -14.64 15.01 -3.28
C PHE A 104 -14.56 13.69 -2.49
N VAL A 105 -13.71 12.78 -2.95
CA VAL A 105 -13.47 11.49 -2.29
C VAL A 105 -12.36 11.60 -1.24
N GLN A 106 -12.65 11.17 -0.02
CA GLN A 106 -11.70 10.93 1.07
C GLN A 106 -11.55 9.43 1.30
N MET A 107 -10.34 8.89 1.15
CA MET A 107 -10.03 7.51 1.48
C MET A 107 -9.92 7.34 3.00
N LEU A 108 -10.45 6.26 3.58
CA LEU A 108 -10.50 6.09 5.04
C LEU A 108 -9.25 5.42 5.64
N ASN A 109 -8.69 4.46 4.92
CA ASN A 109 -7.49 3.73 5.35
C ASN A 109 -6.28 4.11 4.49
N GLU A 110 -6.21 5.39 4.10
CA GLU A 110 -5.08 5.89 3.33
C GLU A 110 -3.87 6.08 4.23
N GLU A 111 -2.75 5.45 3.84
CA GLU A 111 -1.47 5.70 4.47
C GLU A 111 -1.13 7.19 4.39
N MET A 112 -0.85 7.77 5.55
CA MET A 112 -0.39 9.13 5.67
C MET A 112 1.09 9.10 5.94
N TRP A 113 1.86 9.92 5.23
CA TRP A 113 3.31 10.05 5.39
C TRP A 113 3.63 11.45 5.90
N ASP A 114 4.67 11.59 6.73
CA ASP A 114 5.18 12.92 7.07
C ASP A 114 5.87 13.52 5.84
N ALA A 115 5.45 14.73 5.43
CA ALA A 115 6.14 15.46 4.37
C ALA A 115 7.48 16.01 4.91
N CYS A 116 8.56 15.78 4.18
CA CYS A 116 9.90 16.23 4.55
C CYS A 116 10.62 16.90 3.39
N ASP A 117 11.71 17.63 3.68
CA ASP A 117 12.66 18.05 2.65
C ASP A 117 13.66 16.94 2.32
N ALA A 118 14.58 17.20 1.39
CA ALA A 118 15.59 16.22 0.94
C ALA A 118 16.60 15.78 2.02
N TRP A 119 16.59 16.43 3.20
CA TRP A 119 17.43 16.09 4.36
C TRP A 119 16.61 15.49 5.50
N GLU A 120 15.39 15.02 5.21
CA GLU A 120 14.44 14.43 6.16
C GLU A 120 13.94 15.40 7.25
N ASN A 121 14.11 16.72 7.08
CA ASN A 121 13.49 17.67 8.00
C ASN A 121 11.99 17.73 7.72
N LYS A 122 11.17 17.50 8.76
CA LYS A 122 9.70 17.55 8.64
C LYS A 122 9.22 18.95 8.26
N LEU A 123 8.33 19.02 7.28
CA LEU A 123 7.72 20.27 6.80
C LEU A 123 6.47 20.70 7.60
N GLY A 124 6.06 19.90 8.58
CA GLY A 124 4.95 20.22 9.49
C GLY A 124 3.56 19.85 8.97
N TYR A 125 3.46 19.11 7.87
CA TYR A 125 2.20 18.56 7.35
C TYR A 125 2.40 17.12 6.86
N LYS A 126 1.29 16.41 6.63
CA LYS A 126 1.26 15.03 6.14
C LYS A 126 0.76 14.99 4.71
N VAL A 127 1.22 14.01 3.94
CA VAL A 127 0.75 13.72 2.59
C VAL A 127 0.13 12.33 2.52
N PRO A 128 -1.02 12.17 1.86
CA PRO A 128 -1.59 10.85 1.61
C PRO A 128 -0.80 10.07 0.55
N ARG A 129 -0.78 8.74 0.66
CA ARG A 129 -0.13 7.84 -0.31
C ARG A 129 -0.57 8.05 -1.75
N SER A 130 -1.84 8.39 -2.00
CA SER A 130 -2.33 8.68 -3.36
C SER A 130 -1.58 9.83 -4.04
N MET A 131 -0.96 10.74 -3.28
CA MET A 131 -0.19 11.86 -3.80
C MET A 131 1.27 11.52 -4.13
N ALA A 132 1.73 10.27 -3.97
CA ALA A 132 3.13 9.88 -4.19
C ALA A 132 3.71 10.33 -5.55
N LYS A 133 2.87 10.38 -6.60
CA LYS A 133 3.29 10.76 -7.96
C LYS A 133 3.10 12.24 -8.28
N SER A 134 2.54 13.02 -7.37
CA SER A 134 2.17 14.43 -7.55
C SER A 134 2.63 15.31 -6.38
N LEU A 135 3.65 14.87 -5.64
CA LEU A 135 4.30 15.70 -4.63
C LEU A 135 4.93 16.93 -5.30
N ALA A 136 4.86 18.07 -4.62
CA ALA A 136 5.48 19.30 -5.10
C ALA A 136 7.01 19.22 -5.04
N ASP A 137 7.68 20.01 -5.88
CA ASP A 137 9.15 20.16 -5.84
C ASP A 137 9.63 20.52 -4.44
N GLY A 138 10.66 19.81 -3.97
CA GLY A 138 11.21 19.99 -2.63
C GLY A 138 10.46 19.24 -1.52
N VAL A 139 9.35 18.57 -1.82
CA VAL A 139 8.60 17.72 -0.89
C VAL A 139 8.96 16.26 -1.14
N PHE A 140 9.31 15.55 -0.07
CA PHE A 140 9.75 14.16 -0.06
C PHE A 140 8.96 13.34 0.97
N HIS A 141 8.95 12.02 0.76
CA HIS A 141 8.59 11.04 1.79
C HIS A 141 9.73 10.02 1.98
N VAL A 142 9.69 9.26 3.07
CA VAL A 142 10.69 8.23 3.36
C VAL A 142 10.19 6.84 2.97
N VAL A 143 11.05 6.07 2.31
CA VAL A 143 10.81 4.68 1.87
C VAL A 143 11.90 3.79 2.47
N VAL A 144 11.50 2.62 2.94
CA VAL A 144 12.41 1.63 3.52
C VAL A 144 12.53 0.40 2.63
N MET A 145 13.72 -0.17 2.55
CA MET A 145 14.00 -1.42 1.84
C MET A 145 14.74 -2.38 2.78
N ILE A 146 14.35 -3.65 2.82
CA ILE A 146 14.90 -4.65 3.73
C ILE A 146 15.46 -5.83 2.93
N TYR A 147 16.78 -5.93 2.88
CA TYR A 147 17.49 -7.10 2.38
C TYR A 147 17.54 -8.16 3.48
N THR A 148 16.53 -9.01 3.54
CA THR A 148 16.50 -10.14 4.49
C THR A 148 17.38 -11.27 3.97
N VAL A 149 18.38 -11.66 4.77
CA VAL A 149 19.37 -12.68 4.42
C VAL A 149 19.43 -13.75 5.51
N THR A 150 19.42 -15.00 5.09
CA THR A 150 19.56 -16.15 5.98
C THR A 150 21.02 -16.36 6.37
N THR A 151 21.27 -17.05 7.49
CA THR A 151 22.62 -17.39 7.94
C THR A 151 23.40 -18.28 6.97
N ASP A 152 22.73 -19.02 6.08
CA ASP A 152 23.37 -19.76 4.97
C ASP A 152 23.55 -18.91 3.69
N GLY A 153 23.21 -17.62 3.74
CA GLY A 153 23.50 -16.65 2.69
C GLY A 153 22.45 -16.55 1.59
N ARG A 154 21.22 -17.01 1.81
CA ARG A 154 20.11 -16.82 0.86
C ARG A 154 19.35 -15.52 1.14
N VAL A 155 18.99 -14.81 0.07
CA VAL A 155 18.24 -13.56 0.11
C VAL A 155 16.74 -13.84 -0.08
N LEU A 156 15.89 -13.23 0.74
CA LEU A 156 14.45 -13.26 0.55
C LEU A 156 14.04 -12.27 -0.55
N VAL A 157 13.18 -12.73 -1.46
CA VAL A 157 12.44 -11.86 -2.37
C VAL A 157 10.96 -12.20 -2.30
N THR A 158 10.11 -11.19 -2.40
CA THR A 158 8.65 -11.31 -2.45
C THR A 158 8.15 -10.97 -3.86
N GLN A 159 6.98 -11.49 -4.21
CA GLN A 159 6.30 -11.17 -5.47
C GLN A 159 5.04 -10.35 -5.17
N ARG A 160 4.93 -9.19 -5.81
CA ARG A 160 3.81 -8.26 -5.67
C ARG A 160 2.50 -8.87 -6.10
N SER A 161 1.44 -8.60 -5.33
CA SER A 161 0.08 -8.99 -5.68
C SER A 161 -0.41 -8.33 -6.98
N GLN A 162 -1.43 -8.92 -7.61
CA GLN A 162 -1.95 -8.50 -8.92
C GLN A 162 -2.59 -7.10 -8.93
N ASN A 163 -3.06 -6.66 -7.78
CA ASN A 163 -3.73 -5.41 -7.50
C ASN A 163 -2.76 -4.26 -7.16
N LYS A 164 -1.45 -4.52 -7.09
CA LYS A 164 -0.41 -3.50 -6.81
C LYS A 164 0.13 -2.87 -8.09
N THR A 165 0.72 -1.68 -7.97
CA THR A 165 1.57 -1.12 -9.03
C THR A 165 2.72 -2.08 -9.33
N ASN A 166 3.14 -2.20 -10.59
CA ASN A 166 4.09 -3.24 -11.03
C ASN A 166 3.65 -4.66 -10.63
N PRO A 167 2.43 -5.09 -11.01
CA PRO A 167 1.86 -6.34 -10.55
C PRO A 167 2.71 -7.54 -10.98
N LEU A 168 2.76 -8.57 -10.15
CA LEU A 168 3.51 -9.82 -10.39
C LEU A 168 5.04 -9.66 -10.50
N LYS A 169 5.59 -8.45 -10.35
CA LYS A 169 7.04 -8.24 -10.28
C LYS A 169 7.57 -8.67 -8.92
N TRP A 170 8.85 -9.01 -8.90
CA TRP A 170 9.62 -9.37 -7.72
C TRP A 170 10.33 -8.15 -7.14
N GLU A 171 10.50 -8.13 -5.83
CA GLU A 171 11.18 -7.07 -5.08
C GLU A 171 11.80 -7.62 -3.79
N VAL A 172 12.60 -6.78 -3.12
CA VAL A 172 12.89 -7.00 -1.70
C VAL A 172 11.80 -6.32 -0.89
N THR A 173 11.53 -6.81 0.32
CA THR A 173 10.49 -6.24 1.19
C THR A 173 10.73 -4.75 1.45
N GLY A 174 9.68 -3.94 1.38
CA GLY A 174 9.81 -2.51 1.60
C GLY A 174 8.56 -1.69 1.24
N GLY A 175 8.51 -0.49 1.76
CA GLY A 175 7.36 0.40 1.61
C GLY A 175 7.65 1.80 2.15
N SER A 176 6.68 2.71 2.02
CA SER A 176 6.80 4.04 2.60
C SER A 176 6.52 3.97 4.10
N ILE A 177 7.26 4.73 4.91
CA ILE A 177 6.99 4.78 6.36
C ILE A 177 5.74 5.62 6.64
N LEU A 178 4.99 5.24 7.67
CA LEU A 178 3.81 5.97 8.12
C LEU A 178 4.20 7.23 8.89
N ALA A 179 3.31 8.21 8.92
CA ALA A 179 3.50 9.46 9.64
C ALA A 179 3.75 9.20 11.13
N GLY A 180 4.85 9.73 11.65
CA GLY A 180 5.31 9.51 13.02
C GLY A 180 6.30 8.36 13.19
N GLU A 181 6.47 7.47 12.21
CA GLU A 181 7.47 6.40 12.27
C GLU A 181 8.89 6.94 12.05
N THR A 182 9.87 6.29 12.67
CA THR A 182 11.27 6.30 12.25
C THR A 182 11.48 5.33 11.08
N PRO A 183 12.55 5.50 10.27
CA PRO A 183 12.88 4.55 9.21
C PRO A 183 13.01 3.10 9.71
N GLN A 184 13.58 2.87 10.88
CA GLN A 184 13.70 1.52 11.44
C GLN A 184 12.36 0.93 11.87
N GLU A 185 11.47 1.72 12.46
CA GLU A 185 10.11 1.28 12.83
C GLU A 185 9.32 0.88 11.60
N GLY A 186 9.33 1.72 10.56
CA GLY A 186 8.70 1.40 9.28
C GLY A 186 9.29 0.14 8.65
N ALA A 187 10.62 -0.05 8.69
CA ALA A 187 11.26 -1.24 8.15
C ALA A 187 10.84 -2.54 8.87
N VAL A 188 10.72 -2.51 10.19
CA VAL A 188 10.21 -3.66 10.96
C VAL A 188 8.72 -3.92 10.67
N ARG A 189 7.91 -2.87 10.55
CA ARG A 189 6.49 -3.00 10.20
C ARG A 189 6.31 -3.63 8.82
N GLU A 190 6.94 -3.06 7.78
CA GLU A 190 6.87 -3.57 6.40
C GLU A 190 7.34 -5.02 6.31
N LEU A 191 8.44 -5.36 7.01
CA LEU A 191 8.92 -6.74 7.10
C LEU A 191 7.87 -7.68 7.70
N SER A 192 7.21 -7.26 8.78
CA SER A 192 6.17 -8.04 9.44
C SER A 192 4.90 -8.16 8.59
N GLU A 193 4.45 -7.08 7.96
CA GLU A 193 3.23 -7.04 7.15
C GLU A 193 3.38 -7.92 5.90
N GLU A 194 4.45 -7.73 5.12
CA GLU A 194 4.61 -8.45 3.85
C GLU A 194 5.03 -9.91 4.00
N THR A 195 5.73 -10.26 5.09
CA THR A 195 6.38 -11.57 5.22
C THR A 195 6.08 -12.31 6.52
N GLY A 196 5.41 -11.68 7.48
CA GLY A 196 5.16 -12.26 8.81
C GLY A 196 6.42 -12.42 9.68
N ILE A 197 7.58 -11.93 9.22
CA ILE A 197 8.84 -11.98 9.96
C ILE A 197 8.86 -10.84 10.99
N THR A 198 8.98 -11.19 12.27
CA THR A 198 9.13 -10.21 13.34
C THR A 198 10.61 -9.95 13.63
N ALA A 199 10.98 -8.68 13.71
CA ALA A 199 12.31 -8.21 14.09
C ALA A 199 12.20 -7.09 15.14
N GLN A 200 13.31 -6.74 15.79
CA GLN A 200 13.45 -5.50 16.54
C GLN A 200 14.21 -4.48 15.70
N THR A 201 14.02 -3.18 15.97
CA THR A 201 14.76 -2.13 15.26
C THR A 201 16.28 -2.25 15.46
N SER A 202 16.72 -2.80 16.61
CA SER A 202 18.12 -3.10 16.90
C SER A 202 18.73 -4.22 16.06
N ASP A 203 17.90 -5.05 15.43
CA ASP A 203 18.35 -6.16 14.57
C ASP A 203 18.66 -5.68 13.15
N LEU A 204 18.21 -4.48 12.79
CA LEU A 204 18.43 -3.89 11.48
C LEU A 204 19.80 -3.25 11.40
N VAL A 205 20.54 -3.62 10.34
CA VAL A 205 21.84 -3.01 10.04
C VAL A 205 21.69 -2.09 8.84
N GLN A 206 21.89 -0.78 9.02
CA GLN A 206 21.84 0.18 7.91
C GLN A 206 22.83 -0.23 6.81
N LEU A 207 22.34 -0.21 5.57
CA LEU A 207 23.06 -0.59 4.36
C LEU A 207 23.48 0.64 3.56
N TYR A 208 22.50 1.45 3.17
CA TYR A 208 22.72 2.74 2.50
C TYR A 208 21.51 3.66 2.73
N GLU A 209 21.71 4.95 2.48
CA GLU A 209 20.64 5.94 2.43
C GLU A 209 20.90 6.92 1.28
N TYR A 210 19.85 7.37 0.59
CA TYR A 210 19.97 8.45 -0.40
C TYR A 210 18.62 9.09 -0.75
N ALA A 211 18.64 10.35 -1.17
CA ALA A 211 17.49 11.06 -1.71
C ALA A 211 17.40 10.92 -3.24
N ASP A 212 16.26 10.42 -3.75
CA ASP A 212 15.92 10.40 -5.17
C ASP A 212 15.02 11.60 -5.51
N TYR A 213 15.66 12.68 -5.97
CA TYR A 213 14.98 13.91 -6.37
C TYR A 213 13.96 13.72 -7.49
N ARG A 214 14.15 12.73 -8.38
CA ARG A 214 13.20 12.46 -9.48
C ARG A 214 11.93 11.79 -8.98
N ARG A 215 12.01 11.08 -7.86
CA ARG A 215 10.90 10.30 -7.29
C ARG A 215 10.37 10.90 -5.99
N HIS A 216 10.88 12.05 -5.55
CA HIS A 216 10.46 12.69 -4.30
C HIS A 216 10.52 11.72 -3.10
N SER A 217 11.53 10.84 -3.09
CA SER A 217 11.65 9.74 -2.13
C SER A 217 13.03 9.75 -1.49
N ILE A 218 13.10 9.50 -0.19
CA ILE A 218 14.35 9.25 0.53
C ILE A 218 14.36 7.78 0.92
N TYR A 219 15.36 7.06 0.45
CA TYR A 219 15.45 5.61 0.66
C TYR A 219 16.37 5.31 1.83
N HIS A 220 15.87 4.56 2.81
CA HIS A 220 16.64 3.89 3.84
C HIS A 220 16.69 2.40 3.55
N SER A 221 17.88 1.84 3.42
CA SER A 221 18.06 0.41 3.16
C SER A 221 18.71 -0.28 4.34
N TYR A 222 18.18 -1.44 4.71
CA TYR A 222 18.61 -2.26 5.83
C TYR A 222 18.95 -3.67 5.39
N VAL A 223 19.83 -4.32 6.14
CA VAL A 223 19.99 -5.76 6.14
C VAL A 223 19.39 -6.30 7.44
N TYR A 224 18.57 -7.35 7.31
CA TYR A 224 18.10 -8.15 8.44
C TYR A 224 18.62 -9.59 8.26
N VAL A 225 19.21 -10.16 9.31
CA VAL A 225 19.78 -11.51 9.26
C VAL A 225 18.91 -12.49 10.03
N THR A 226 18.45 -13.54 9.37
CA THR A 226 17.54 -14.54 9.95
C THR A 226 18.03 -15.97 9.79
N GLN A 227 17.37 -16.94 10.43
CA GLN A 227 17.73 -18.37 10.31
C GLN A 227 17.13 -19.01 9.04
N PRO A 228 17.73 -20.07 8.48
CA PRO A 228 17.27 -20.67 7.22
C PRO A 228 15.87 -21.31 7.32
N ASP A 229 15.41 -21.65 8.52
CA ASP A 229 14.09 -22.21 8.82
C ASP A 229 13.02 -21.15 9.13
N THR A 230 13.35 -19.86 8.96
CA THR A 230 12.41 -18.75 9.20
C THR A 230 11.14 -18.93 8.37
N LYS A 231 10.01 -18.97 9.06
CA LYS A 231 8.70 -19.07 8.41
C LYS A 231 8.32 -17.72 7.80
N VAL A 232 7.94 -17.76 6.53
CA VAL A 232 7.34 -16.63 5.81
C VAL A 232 5.83 -16.85 5.71
N THR A 233 5.06 -15.84 6.09
CA THR A 233 3.60 -15.80 5.97
C THR A 233 3.24 -14.54 5.21
N LEU A 234 2.74 -14.68 3.98
CA LEU A 234 2.43 -13.55 3.11
C LEU A 234 1.07 -12.95 3.44
N GLN A 235 0.96 -11.64 3.30
CA GLN A 235 -0.29 -10.92 3.42
C GLN A 235 -1.00 -10.82 2.07
N GLU A 236 -2.21 -11.40 2.00
CA GLU A 236 -3.06 -11.31 0.81
C GLU A 236 -3.33 -9.84 0.45
N GLY A 237 -3.18 -9.51 -0.83
CA GLY A 237 -3.34 -8.15 -1.33
C GLY A 237 -2.05 -7.32 -1.34
N GLU A 238 -1.03 -7.71 -0.57
CA GLU A 238 0.31 -7.10 -0.57
C GLU A 238 1.29 -7.96 -1.39
N THR A 239 1.56 -9.17 -0.91
CA THR A 239 2.50 -10.13 -1.52
C THR A 239 1.82 -11.47 -1.77
N MET A 240 2.15 -12.12 -2.89
CA MET A 240 1.48 -13.36 -3.32
C MET A 240 2.41 -14.57 -3.47
N ASN A 241 3.72 -14.35 -3.47
CA ASN A 241 4.72 -15.42 -3.51
C ASN A 241 6.04 -14.96 -2.87
N TYR A 242 6.92 -15.89 -2.53
CA TYR A 242 8.27 -15.58 -2.05
C TYR A 242 9.27 -16.65 -2.48
N ARG A 243 10.55 -16.28 -2.52
CA ARG A 243 11.67 -17.21 -2.76
C ARG A 243 12.86 -16.85 -1.89
N TRP A 244 13.53 -17.88 -1.39
CA TRP A 244 14.89 -17.78 -0.85
C TRP A 244 15.88 -18.10 -1.96
N LEU A 245 16.68 -17.13 -2.37
CA LEU A 245 17.61 -17.25 -3.50
C LEU A 245 19.05 -17.21 -3.04
N SER A 246 19.93 -18.00 -3.66
CA SER A 246 21.36 -17.72 -3.56
C SER A 246 21.65 -16.30 -4.08
N TYR A 247 22.75 -15.69 -3.64
CA TYR A 247 23.11 -14.35 -4.11
C TYR A 247 23.20 -14.25 -5.65
N LYS A 248 23.70 -15.32 -6.30
CA LYS A 248 23.77 -15.38 -7.76
C LYS A 248 22.38 -15.37 -8.40
N GLU A 249 21.46 -16.21 -7.93
CA GLU A 249 20.08 -16.24 -8.44
C GLU A 249 19.32 -14.94 -8.14
N PHE A 250 19.62 -14.30 -7.02
CA PHE A 250 19.08 -12.98 -6.67
C PHE A 250 19.51 -11.93 -7.70
N VAL A 251 20.81 -11.83 -8.01
CA VAL A 251 21.33 -10.92 -9.04
C VAL A 251 20.69 -11.21 -10.40
N GLU A 252 20.62 -12.48 -10.81
CA GLU A 252 19.98 -12.87 -12.07
C GLU A 252 18.50 -12.46 -12.12
N LEU A 253 17.78 -12.55 -11.00
CA LEU A 253 16.40 -12.10 -10.91
C LEU A 253 16.30 -10.57 -10.99
N VAL A 254 17.16 -9.83 -10.29
CA VAL A 254 17.19 -8.36 -10.31
C VAL A 254 17.49 -7.83 -11.71
N GLU A 255 18.41 -8.45 -12.43
CA GLU A 255 18.79 -8.06 -13.80
C GLU A 255 17.73 -8.48 -14.86
N SER A 256 16.71 -9.25 -14.46
CA SER A 256 15.63 -9.68 -15.36
C SER A 256 14.49 -8.66 -15.45
N ASP A 257 13.65 -8.79 -16.46
CA ASP A 257 12.43 -8.00 -16.58
C ASP A 257 11.42 -8.30 -15.48
N ARG A 258 11.59 -9.37 -14.69
CA ARG A 258 10.65 -9.78 -13.64
C ARG A 258 10.76 -8.98 -12.36
N PHE A 259 11.80 -8.17 -12.16
CA PHE A 259 12.02 -7.38 -10.95
C PHE A 259 11.45 -5.96 -11.08
N VAL A 260 11.13 -5.29 -9.98
CA VAL A 260 10.61 -3.91 -10.00
C VAL A 260 11.66 -2.95 -10.58
N PRO A 261 11.40 -2.24 -11.71
CA PRO A 261 12.43 -1.49 -12.43
C PRO A 261 13.14 -0.41 -11.62
N SER A 262 12.42 0.30 -10.74
CA SER A 262 13.02 1.32 -9.87
C SER A 262 13.96 0.72 -8.82
N GLU A 263 13.71 -0.51 -8.38
CA GLU A 263 14.62 -1.24 -7.49
C GLU A 263 15.80 -1.83 -8.21
N GLN A 264 15.64 -2.25 -9.48
CA GLN A 264 16.77 -2.67 -10.30
C GLN A 264 17.80 -1.54 -10.41
N GLU A 265 17.34 -0.31 -10.71
CA GLU A 265 18.19 0.87 -10.78
C GLU A 265 18.94 1.09 -9.45
N ARG A 266 18.20 1.05 -8.32
CA ARG A 266 18.78 1.19 -6.98
C ARG A 266 19.82 0.14 -6.64
N PHE A 267 19.50 -1.13 -6.90
CA PHE A 267 20.40 -2.24 -6.65
C PHE A 267 21.68 -2.07 -7.48
N CYS A 268 21.56 -1.79 -8.78
CA CYS A 268 22.71 -1.59 -9.66
C CYS A 268 23.60 -0.43 -9.20
N THR A 269 23.01 0.70 -8.77
CA THR A 269 23.75 1.85 -8.24
C THR A 269 24.50 1.51 -6.94
N ASN A 270 23.90 0.69 -6.07
CA ASN A 270 24.44 0.39 -4.74
C ASN A 270 25.10 -0.99 -4.62
N ARG A 271 25.25 -1.73 -5.74
CA ARG A 271 25.64 -3.14 -5.76
C ARG A 271 26.91 -3.42 -4.97
N ALA A 272 27.95 -2.62 -5.13
CA ALA A 272 29.21 -2.80 -4.41
C ALA A 272 29.06 -2.68 -2.88
N ILE A 273 28.19 -1.78 -2.40
CA ILE A 273 27.89 -1.60 -0.97
C ILE A 273 27.11 -2.81 -0.46
N ILE A 274 26.10 -3.25 -1.21
CA ILE A 274 25.28 -4.42 -0.91
C ILE A 274 26.16 -5.67 -0.82
N GLU A 275 26.96 -5.95 -1.85
CA GLU A 275 27.87 -7.11 -1.91
C GLU A 275 28.83 -7.13 -0.72
N LYS A 276 29.51 -6.01 -0.46
CA LYS A 276 30.46 -5.91 0.64
C LYS A 276 29.80 -6.21 1.98
N LYS A 277 28.59 -5.69 2.22
CA LYS A 277 27.88 -5.90 3.49
C LYS A 277 27.40 -7.33 3.63
N LEU A 278 26.78 -7.89 2.60
CA LEU A 278 26.28 -9.27 2.61
C LEU A 278 27.41 -10.29 2.79
N MET A 279 28.58 -10.07 2.15
CA MET A 279 29.76 -10.91 2.35
C MET A 279 30.31 -10.80 3.78
N SER A 280 30.39 -9.58 4.34
CA SER A 280 30.91 -9.37 5.71
C SER A 280 30.07 -10.06 6.79
N ILE A 281 28.76 -10.22 6.57
CA ILE A 281 27.86 -10.93 7.50
C ILE A 281 28.14 -12.43 7.50
N LYS A 282 28.44 -13.00 6.33
CA LYS A 282 28.82 -14.41 6.21
C LYS A 282 30.16 -14.68 6.91
N GLU A 283 31.16 -13.84 6.67
CA GLU A 283 32.50 -13.97 7.27
C GLU A 283 32.47 -13.76 8.80
N PHE A 284 31.70 -12.80 9.30
CA PHE A 284 31.60 -12.52 10.74
C PHE A 284 31.02 -13.70 11.52
N LYS A 285 30.10 -14.48 10.92
CA LYS A 285 29.51 -15.65 11.57
C LYS A 285 30.39 -16.90 11.52
N GLU A 286 31.09 -17.14 10.41
CA GLU A 286 32.11 -18.21 10.34
C GLU A 286 33.20 -18.04 11.42
N MET A 287 33.47 -16.80 11.86
CA MET A 287 34.38 -16.50 12.97
C MET A 287 33.76 -16.64 14.37
N SER A 288 32.43 -16.52 14.52
CA SER A 288 31.75 -16.66 15.83
C SER A 288 31.39 -18.10 16.20
N ASP A 289 31.48 -19.02 15.23
CA ASP A 289 31.23 -20.45 15.39
C ASP A 289 32.52 -21.27 15.67
N ILE A 290 33.66 -20.60 15.93
CA ILE A 290 34.97 -21.18 16.31
C ILE A 290 35.29 -20.82 17.78
#